data_AF-A0A398CGW8-F1
#
_entry.id   AF-A0A398CGW8-F1
#
_cell.length_a   1.000
_cell.length_b   1.000
_cell.length_c   1.000
_cell.angle_alpha   90.00
_cell.angle_beta   90.00
_cell.angle_gamma   90.00
#
_symmetry.space_group_name_H-M   'P 1'
#
loop_
_entity.id
_entity.type
_entity.pdbx_description
1 polymer ?
#
loop_
_entity_poly.entity_id
_entity_poly.type
_entity_poly.pdbx_seq_one_letter_code
_entity_poly.pdbx_strand_id
1 'polypeptide(L)'
;MELRHKTLAVLALIESAPDPTAHRGALADIVLDLMKSGFDGYFLVPLKKAKAGFLIEQSASVGLMGAQQVIGSVARNIIGRMDAPQLLSVCGSLRGLMV
;
A
#
# COMPACT_ATOMS: atom_id res chain seq x y z
N MET A 1 -10.13 -9.65 3.39
CA MET A 1 -11.25 -8.91 4.02
C MET A 1 -10.73 -7.83 4.97
N GLU A 2 -9.85 -8.17 5.92
CA GLU A 2 -9.33 -7.21 6.92
C GLU A 2 -8.67 -5.96 6.31
N LEU A 3 -7.72 -6.13 5.37
CA LEU A 3 -7.06 -4.99 4.73
C LEU A 3 -8.03 -4.10 3.94
N ARG A 4 -9.01 -4.68 3.24
CA ARG A 4 -10.06 -3.91 2.54
C ARG A 4 -10.86 -3.05 3.51
N HIS A 5 -11.27 -3.61 4.64
CA HIS A 5 -11.99 -2.84 5.67
C HIS A 5 -11.13 -1.72 6.26
N LYS A 6 -9.86 -2.02 6.58
CA LYS A 6 -8.90 -1.03 7.08
C LYS A 6 -8.72 0.12 6.07
N THR A 7 -8.54 -0.21 4.79
CA THR A 7 -8.48 0.77 3.70
C THR A 7 -9.72 1.64 3.66
N LEU A 8 -10.92 1.04 3.56
CA LEU A 8 -12.17 1.78 3.49
C LEU A 8 -12.40 2.71 4.70
N ALA A 9 -12.00 2.27 5.90
CA ALA A 9 -12.10 3.08 7.11
C ALA A 9 -11.17 4.31 7.06
N VAL A 10 -9.92 4.13 6.61
CA VAL A 10 -8.97 5.25 6.46
C VAL A 10 -9.42 6.21 5.35
N LEU A 11 -9.93 5.69 4.23
CA LEU A 11 -10.46 6.53 3.15
C LEU A 11 -11.64 7.38 3.65
N ALA A 12 -12.60 6.76 4.36
CA ALA A 12 -13.73 7.47 4.93
C ALA A 12 -13.31 8.52 5.96
N LEU A 13 -12.30 8.23 6.80
CA LEU A 13 -11.73 9.20 7.74
C LEU A 13 -11.18 10.43 7.01
N ILE A 14 -10.35 10.22 5.99
CA ILE A 14 -9.69 11.31 5.26
C ILE A 14 -10.71 12.16 4.49
N GLU A 15 -11.66 11.51 3.81
CA GLU A 15 -12.67 12.17 2.98
C GLU A 15 -13.67 13.01 3.79
N SER A 16 -13.87 12.66 5.07
CA SER A 16 -14.79 13.35 5.98
C SER A 16 -14.10 14.35 6.92
N ALA A 17 -12.77 14.38 6.94
CA ALA A 17 -12.00 15.21 7.85
C ALA A 17 -12.07 16.71 7.48
N PRO A 18 -12.22 17.63 8.46
CA PRO A 18 -12.11 19.07 8.24
C PRO A 18 -10.74 19.49 7.66
N ASP A 19 -9.68 18.77 8.04
CA ASP A 19 -8.35 18.88 7.46
C ASP A 19 -7.87 17.48 7.01
N PRO A 20 -8.09 17.11 5.73
CA PRO A 20 -7.61 15.83 5.20
C PRO A 20 -6.09 15.67 5.36
N THR A 21 -5.34 16.77 5.36
CA THR A 21 -3.88 16.74 5.36
C THR A 21 -3.28 16.27 6.68
N ALA A 22 -4.04 16.35 7.78
CA ALA A 22 -3.69 15.76 9.07
C ALA A 22 -3.55 14.23 9.01
N HIS A 23 -4.09 13.59 7.96
CA HIS A 23 -4.17 12.14 7.83
C HIS A 23 -3.26 11.56 6.71
N ARG A 24 -2.33 12.35 6.17
CA ARG A 24 -1.36 11.90 5.13
C ARG A 24 -0.60 10.64 5.53
N GLY A 25 -0.18 10.54 6.80
CA GLY A 25 0.52 9.37 7.32
C GLY A 25 -0.33 8.10 7.24
N ALA A 26 -1.61 8.20 7.63
CA ALA A 26 -2.54 7.08 7.56
C ALA A 26 -2.75 6.59 6.12
N LEU A 27 -2.85 7.51 5.16
CA LEU A 27 -2.95 7.14 3.75
C LEU A 27 -1.68 6.44 3.26
N ALA A 28 -0.50 6.97 3.62
CA ALA A 28 0.77 6.38 3.23
C ALA A 28 0.93 4.95 3.78
N ASP A 29 0.55 4.72 5.02
CA ASP A 29 0.63 3.39 5.64
C ASP A 29 -0.33 2.39 4.96
N ILE A 30 -1.56 2.80 4.62
CA ILE A 30 -2.49 1.95 3.87
C ILE A 30 -1.98 1.62 2.47
N VAL A 31 -1.43 2.61 1.77
CA VAL A 31 -0.84 2.41 0.44
C VAL A 31 0.31 1.39 0.51
N LEU A 32 1.11 1.41 1.58
CA LEU A 32 2.18 0.43 1.79
C LEU A 32 1.68 -0.96 2.16
N ASP A 33 0.66 -1.06 3.00
CA ASP A 33 0.02 -2.33 3.30
C ASP A 33 -0.58 -2.99 2.04
N LEU A 34 -1.23 -2.19 1.19
CA LEU A 34 -1.77 -2.63 -0.10
C LEU A 34 -0.68 -3.11 -1.05
N MET A 35 0.41 -2.35 -1.21
CA MET A 35 1.54 -2.75 -2.05
C MET A 35 2.20 -4.03 -1.53
N LYS A 36 2.41 -4.16 -0.21
CA LYS A 36 2.95 -5.38 0.40
C LYS A 36 2.06 -6.58 0.11
N SER A 37 0.75 -6.45 0.36
CA SER A 37 -0.21 -7.50 0.05
C SER A 37 -0.22 -7.85 -1.44
N GLY A 38 -0.01 -6.87 -2.33
CA GLY A 38 0.11 -7.07 -3.77
C GLY A 38 1.37 -7.86 -4.15
N PHE A 39 2.54 -7.49 -3.64
CA PHE A 39 3.79 -8.22 -3.89
C PHE A 39 3.70 -9.67 -3.41
N ASP A 40 3.13 -9.89 -2.23
CA ASP A 40 2.93 -11.22 -1.69
C ASP A 40 1.97 -12.03 -2.56
N GLY A 41 0.81 -11.45 -2.90
CA GLY A 41 -0.27 -12.13 -3.62
C GLY A 41 0.03 -12.41 -5.10
N TYR A 42 0.66 -11.47 -5.80
CA TYR A 42 0.90 -11.60 -7.24
C TYR A 42 2.26 -12.22 -7.59
N PHE A 43 3.22 -12.24 -6.67
CA PHE A 43 4.55 -12.77 -6.95
C PHE A 43 4.98 -13.89 -6.00
N LEU A 44 5.11 -13.61 -4.68
CA LEU A 44 5.68 -14.60 -3.76
C LEU A 44 4.80 -15.85 -3.60
N VAL A 45 3.49 -15.68 -3.45
CA VAL A 45 2.58 -16.82 -3.29
C VAL A 45 2.55 -17.69 -4.56
N PRO A 46 2.39 -17.15 -5.78
CA PRO A 46 2.52 -17.92 -7.01
C PRO A 46 3.87 -18.63 -7.16
N LEU A 47 4.98 -17.94 -6.83
CA LEU A 47 6.33 -18.51 -6.90
C LEU A 47 6.48 -19.73 -5.98
N LYS A 48 5.99 -19.64 -4.74
CA LYS A 48 5.94 -20.76 -3.78
C LYS A 48 5.05 -21.90 -4.26
N LYS A 49 3.87 -21.59 -4.82
CA LYS A 49 2.95 -22.59 -5.38
C LYS A 49 3.58 -23.35 -6.56
N ALA A 50 4.41 -22.67 -7.36
CA ALA A 50 5.17 -23.28 -8.45
C ALA A 50 6.34 -24.15 -7.96
N LYS A 51 6.64 -24.19 -6.65
CA LYS A 51 7.78 -24.91 -6.07
C LYS A 51 9.09 -24.54 -6.75
N ALA A 52 9.31 -23.24 -6.96
CA ALA A 52 10.49 -22.72 -7.65
C ALA A 52 11.81 -23.08 -6.94
N GLY A 53 11.74 -23.51 -5.67
CA GLY A 53 12.88 -24.01 -4.92
C GLY A 53 13.38 -22.97 -3.93
N PHE A 54 13.92 -23.46 -2.81
CA PHE A 54 14.23 -22.65 -1.63
C PHE A 54 15.12 -21.43 -1.93
N LEU A 55 16.21 -21.60 -2.69
CA LEU A 55 17.12 -20.50 -3.00
C LEU A 55 16.46 -19.40 -3.84
N ILE A 56 15.59 -19.76 -4.79
CA ILE A 56 14.87 -18.81 -5.63
C ILE A 56 13.81 -18.05 -4.79
N GLU A 57 13.04 -18.77 -3.99
CA GLU A 57 12.03 -18.19 -3.09
C GLU A 57 12.67 -17.24 -2.05
N GLN A 58 13.82 -17.63 -1.49
CA GLN A 58 14.56 -16.80 -0.54
C GLN A 58 15.13 -15.55 -1.21
N SER A 59 15.69 -15.68 -2.41
CA SER A 59 16.22 -14.54 -3.17
C SER A 59 15.11 -13.54 -3.51
N ALA A 60 13.94 -14.04 -3.94
CA ALA A 60 12.77 -13.22 -4.20
C ALA A 60 12.28 -12.48 -2.93
N SER A 61 12.23 -13.17 -1.79
CA SER A 61 11.87 -12.57 -0.50
C SER A 61 12.80 -11.43 -0.11
N VAL A 62 14.12 -11.65 -0.17
CA VAL A 62 15.13 -10.63 0.17
C VAL A 62 15.07 -9.45 -0.80
N GLY A 63 14.99 -9.71 -2.10
CA GLY A 63 14.89 -8.67 -3.12
C GLY A 63 13.65 -7.80 -2.94
N LEU A 64 12.49 -8.41 -2.65
CA LEU A 64 11.26 -7.68 -2.38
C LEU A 64 11.33 -6.86 -1.10
N MET A 65 11.95 -7.36 -0.03
CA MET A 65 12.14 -6.56 1.19
C MET A 65 12.94 -5.28 0.88
N GLY A 66 14.00 -5.38 0.08
CA GLY A 66 14.78 -4.21 -0.37
C GLY A 66 13.94 -3.24 -1.18
N ALA A 67 13.19 -3.73 -2.18
CA ALA A 67 12.31 -2.91 -3.00
C ALA A 67 11.21 -2.22 -2.16
N GLN A 68 10.62 -2.94 -1.21
CA GLN A 68 9.60 -2.42 -0.29
C GLN A 68 10.14 -1.27 0.57
N GLN A 69 11.40 -1.32 1.01
CA GLN A 69 12.01 -0.20 1.75
C GLN A 69 12.13 1.06 0.90
N VAL A 70 12.63 0.92 -0.33
CA VAL A 70 12.79 2.04 -1.26
C VAL A 70 11.44 2.66 -1.60
N ILE A 71 10.48 1.82 -2.00
CA ILE A 71 9.11 2.25 -2.30
C ILE A 71 8.45 2.87 -1.06
N GLY A 72 8.70 2.30 0.12
CA GLY A 72 8.27 2.81 1.43
C GLY A 72 8.69 4.24 1.69
N SER A 73 9.95 4.56 1.41
CA SER A 73 10.48 5.92 1.54
C SER A 73 9.84 6.88 0.54
N VAL A 74 9.75 6.47 -0.73
CA VAL A 74 9.18 7.29 -1.81
C VAL A 74 7.70 7.60 -1.54
N ALA A 75 6.89 6.60 -1.19
CA ALA A 75 5.47 6.77 -0.94
C ALA A 75 5.21 7.73 0.24
N ARG A 76 5.91 7.54 1.37
CA ARG A 76 5.78 8.42 2.53
C ARG A 76 6.21 9.85 2.25
N ASN A 77 7.28 10.03 1.48
CA ASN A 77 7.75 11.34 1.08
C ASN A 77 6.71 12.07 0.21
N ILE A 78 6.21 11.42 -0.84
CA ILE A 78 5.26 12.02 -1.79
C ILE A 78 3.91 12.28 -1.10
N ILE A 79 3.30 11.25 -0.49
CA ILE A 79 1.99 11.38 0.18
C ILE A 79 2.08 12.36 1.36
N GLY A 80 3.19 12.33 2.11
CA GLY A 80 3.45 13.24 3.23
C GLY A 80 3.51 14.72 2.85
N ARG A 81 3.56 15.05 1.56
CA ARG A 81 3.63 16.43 1.05
C ARG A 81 2.43 16.84 0.22
N MET A 82 1.46 15.96 -0.01
CA MET A 82 0.27 16.24 -0.84
C MET A 82 -0.62 17.28 -0.20
N ASP A 83 -1.15 18.23 -0.96
CA ASP A 83 -2.23 19.09 -0.48
C ASP A 83 -3.57 18.33 -0.37
N ALA A 84 -4.61 18.98 0.16
CA ALA A 84 -5.90 18.33 0.38
C ALA A 84 -6.55 17.82 -0.93
N PRO A 85 -6.62 18.60 -2.04
CA PRO A 85 -7.12 18.09 -3.31
C PRO A 85 -6.37 16.86 -3.84
N GLN A 86 -5.04 16.87 -3.78
CA GLN A 86 -4.22 15.73 -4.19
C GLN A 86 -4.50 14.49 -3.33
N LEU A 87 -4.58 14.66 -2.01
CA LEU A 87 -4.82 13.57 -1.07
C LEU A 87 -6.21 12.94 -1.29
N LEU A 88 -7.23 13.76 -1.48
CA LEU A 88 -8.60 13.30 -1.77
C LEU A 88 -8.69 12.61 -3.13
N SER A 89 -7.96 13.09 -4.13
CA SER A 89 -7.89 12.43 -5.45
C SER A 89 -7.29 11.01 -5.37
N VAL A 90 -6.23 10.83 -4.57
CA VAL A 90 -5.67 9.49 -4.30
C VAL A 90 -6.69 8.63 -3.55
N CYS A 91 -7.39 9.17 -2.55
CA CYS A 91 -8.42 8.44 -1.81
C CYS A 91 -9.54 7.93 -2.73
N GLY A 92 -10.06 8.80 -3.61
CA GLY A 92 -11.08 8.43 -4.59
C GLY A 92 -10.61 7.34 -5.55
N SER A 93 -9.36 7.43 -6.01
CA SER A 93 -8.75 6.41 -6.88
C SER A 93 -8.65 5.04 -6.18
N LEU A 94 -8.18 5.02 -4.93
CA LEU A 94 -8.11 3.78 -4.14
C LEU A 94 -9.50 3.21 -3.85
N ARG A 95 -10.49 4.07 -3.54
CA ARG A 95 -11.87 3.65 -3.31
C ARG A 95 -12.46 2.93 -4.52
N GLY A 96 -12.18 3.42 -5.74
CA GLY A 96 -12.62 2.77 -6.98
C GLY A 96 -12.05 1.36 -7.19
N LEU A 97 -10.93 1.02 -6.54
CA LEU A 97 -10.33 -0.32 -6.58
C LEU A 97 -10.89 -1.26 -5.49
N MET A 98 -11.62 -0.74 -4.50
CA MET A 98 -12.15 -1.51 -3.36
C MET A 98 -13.56 -2.04 -3.63
N VAL A 99 -13.79 -2.64 -4.79
CA VAL A 99 -15.07 -3.27 -5.17
C VAL A 99 -15.33 -4.50 -4.31
#